data_AF-A0A7S2ERC5-F1
#
_entry.id   AF-A0A7S2ERC5-F1
#
_cell.length_a   1.000
_cell.length_b   1.000
_cell.length_c   1.000
_cell.angle_alpha   90.00
_cell.angle_beta   90.00
_cell.angle_gamma   90.00
#
_symmetry.space_group_name_H-M   'P 1'
#
loop_
_entity.id
_entity.type
_entity.pdbx_description
1 polymer ?
#
loop_
_entity_poly.entity_id
_entity_poly.type
_entity_poly.pdbx_seq_one_letter_code
_entity_poly.pdbx_strand_id
1 'polypeptide(L)'
;FDSHGSMPDAINNLYGSFNSALASFTMEMKSQQIWERVVLVAMSEFGRSLSPNSNLGTDHGWGGNYFAVGGSIAGGKIHGSYPDDLTFGNPQIMGRGIIPTMSFEGMFNGIASWFGVEKQELDSVLPNRAQSSHLLTEEDIFRHVTNPPTPSPSGAPSSVPTPGIPDPDRYEYFEKELTFKGVRSGGWGTIGGLRVGHDSRVSITGGMDGADHLMKMRIT
;
A
#
# COMPACT_ATOMS: atom_id res chain seq x y z
N PHE A 1 -0.94 6.44 10.13
CA PHE A 1 -1.23 7.83 10.51
C PHE A 1 -2.45 7.83 11.42
N ASP A 2 -2.38 8.56 12.52
CA ASP A 2 -3.50 8.63 13.48
C ASP A 2 -4.21 9.98 13.39
N SER A 3 -4.92 10.16 12.28
CA SER A 3 -5.77 11.34 12.08
C SER A 3 -7.19 11.02 12.55
N HIS A 4 -7.86 12.01 13.14
CA HIS A 4 -9.22 11.87 13.67
C HIS A 4 -10.24 12.86 13.06
N GLY A 5 -9.82 13.78 12.20
CA GLY A 5 -10.69 14.76 11.54
C GLY A 5 -10.09 15.18 10.19
N SER A 6 -10.90 15.87 9.38
CA SER A 6 -10.52 16.36 8.04
C SER A 6 -9.85 15.28 7.18
N MET A 7 -10.37 14.04 7.25
CA MET A 7 -9.78 12.86 6.61
C MET A 7 -9.41 13.07 5.15
N PRO A 8 -10.24 13.72 4.30
CA PRO A 8 -9.88 13.91 2.90
C PRO A 8 -8.58 14.69 2.73
N ASP A 9 -8.43 15.81 3.44
CA ASP A 9 -7.24 16.67 3.35
C ASP A 9 -6.02 16.00 3.99
N ALA A 10 -6.21 15.37 5.16
CA ALA A 10 -5.16 14.64 5.83
C ALA A 10 -4.61 13.52 4.93
N ILE A 11 -5.48 12.69 4.37
CA ILE A 11 -5.09 11.59 3.49
C ILE A 11 -4.41 12.10 2.23
N ASN A 12 -4.94 13.13 1.57
CA ASN A 12 -4.34 13.68 0.35
C ASN A 12 -2.89 14.16 0.58
N ASN A 13 -2.66 14.87 1.68
CA ASN A 13 -1.32 15.36 2.02
C ASN A 13 -0.37 14.22 2.39
N LEU A 14 -0.83 13.28 3.21
CA LEU A 14 -0.01 12.16 3.70
C LEU A 14 0.30 11.15 2.58
N TYR A 15 -0.61 10.96 1.64
CA TYR A 15 -0.37 10.09 0.49
C TYR A 15 0.59 10.72 -0.52
N GLY A 16 0.67 12.04 -0.62
CA GLY A 16 1.68 12.70 -1.44
C GLY A 16 3.10 12.34 -1.03
N SER A 17 3.40 12.42 0.28
CA SER A 17 4.72 12.05 0.81
C SER A 17 4.98 10.54 0.71
N PHE A 18 3.98 9.72 1.03
CA PHE A 18 4.08 8.27 0.89
C PHE A 18 4.35 7.83 -0.55
N ASN A 19 3.62 8.40 -1.53
CA ASN A 19 3.82 8.11 -2.96
C ASN A 19 5.23 8.47 -3.42
N SER A 20 5.74 9.63 -2.98
CA SER A 20 7.10 10.07 -3.33
C SER A 20 8.15 9.12 -2.75
N ALA A 21 7.99 8.71 -1.49
CA ALA A 21 8.88 7.76 -0.84
C ALA A 21 8.85 6.38 -1.51
N LEU A 22 7.65 5.87 -1.83
CA LEU A 22 7.48 4.60 -2.52
C LEU A 22 8.13 4.62 -3.91
N ALA A 23 7.93 5.71 -4.68
CA ALA A 23 8.54 5.87 -5.99
C ALA A 23 10.07 5.87 -5.91
N SER A 24 10.66 6.65 -5.01
CA SER A 24 12.12 6.70 -4.81
C SER A 24 12.67 5.34 -4.37
N PHE A 25 12.00 4.68 -3.43
CA PHE A 25 12.40 3.33 -2.99
C PHE A 25 12.35 2.32 -4.15
N THR A 26 11.27 2.30 -4.93
CA THR A 26 11.17 1.40 -6.09
C THR A 26 12.23 1.70 -7.14
N MET A 27 12.51 2.97 -7.44
CA MET A 27 13.58 3.34 -8.39
C MET A 27 14.93 2.82 -7.92
N GLU A 28 15.24 2.96 -6.63
CA GLU A 28 16.51 2.50 -6.08
C GLU A 28 16.64 0.97 -6.06
N MET A 29 15.59 0.24 -5.66
CA MET A 29 15.63 -1.23 -5.71
C MET A 29 15.76 -1.77 -7.14
N LYS A 30 15.20 -1.05 -8.13
CA LYS A 30 15.40 -1.36 -9.55
C LYS A 30 16.82 -1.01 -10.02
N SER A 31 17.39 0.12 -9.59
CA SER A 31 18.76 0.54 -9.93
C SER A 31 19.78 -0.49 -9.44
N GLN A 32 19.56 -1.05 -8.25
CA GLN A 32 20.35 -2.13 -7.65
C GLN A 32 20.04 -3.51 -8.24
N GLN A 33 19.08 -3.63 -9.16
CA GLN A 33 18.66 -4.90 -9.79
C GLN A 33 18.14 -5.95 -8.80
N ILE A 34 17.57 -5.52 -7.67
CA ILE A 34 17.02 -6.40 -6.62
C ILE A 34 15.50 -6.29 -6.48
N TRP A 35 14.81 -5.48 -7.29
CA TRP A 35 13.37 -5.26 -7.17
C TRP A 35 12.51 -6.53 -7.17
N GLU A 36 12.90 -7.55 -7.94
CA GLU A 36 12.23 -8.87 -7.98
C GLU A 36 12.34 -9.65 -6.65
N ARG A 37 13.16 -9.15 -5.72
CA ARG A 37 13.51 -9.76 -4.43
C ARG A 37 13.03 -8.92 -3.25
N VAL A 38 12.10 -8.00 -3.49
CA VAL A 38 11.60 -7.06 -2.49
C VAL A 38 10.07 -7.11 -2.45
N VAL A 39 9.55 -7.19 -1.23
CA VAL A 39 8.14 -6.95 -0.91
C VAL A 39 8.06 -5.82 0.11
N LEU A 40 7.33 -4.77 -0.23
CA LEU A 40 6.94 -3.69 0.67
C LEU A 40 5.48 -3.91 1.04
N VAL A 41 5.20 -4.01 2.34
CA VAL A 41 3.84 -4.09 2.88
C VAL A 41 3.52 -2.79 3.60
N ALA A 42 2.46 -2.13 3.18
CA ALA A 42 1.87 -1.03 3.92
C ALA A 42 0.60 -1.54 4.59
N MET A 43 0.58 -1.43 5.91
CA MET A 43 -0.50 -1.93 6.76
C MET A 43 -0.96 -0.87 7.75
N SER A 44 -2.18 -1.02 8.21
CA SER A 44 -2.72 -0.23 9.30
C SER A 44 -3.05 -1.14 10.48
N GLU A 45 -2.68 -0.72 11.68
CA GLU A 45 -3.00 -1.46 12.91
C GLU A 45 -4.50 -1.39 13.26
N PHE A 46 -5.21 -0.40 12.71
CA PHE A 46 -6.63 -0.15 12.99
C PHE A 46 -7.42 0.29 11.75
N GLY A 47 -8.71 0.01 11.77
CA GLY A 47 -9.70 0.61 10.89
C GLY A 47 -10.14 2.00 11.35
N ARG A 48 -11.13 2.57 10.67
CA ARG A 48 -11.84 3.77 11.10
C ARG A 48 -13.30 3.44 11.41
N SER A 49 -13.89 4.12 12.38
CA SER A 49 -15.30 3.95 12.72
C SER A 49 -16.22 4.47 11.60
N LEU A 50 -17.32 3.76 11.33
CA LEU A 50 -18.33 4.13 10.33
C LEU A 50 -19.18 5.35 10.75
N SER A 51 -19.48 5.48 12.04
CA SER A 51 -20.21 6.63 12.57
C SER A 51 -19.27 7.71 13.12
N PRO A 52 -19.68 8.99 13.04
CA PRO A 52 -18.87 10.09 13.53
C PRO A 52 -18.70 10.05 15.05
N ASN A 53 -17.56 10.55 15.53
CA ASN A 53 -17.32 10.79 16.96
C ASN A 53 -17.89 12.15 17.40
N SER A 54 -17.72 12.50 18.69
CA SER A 54 -18.26 13.74 19.26
C SER A 54 -17.71 15.03 18.63
N ASN A 55 -16.60 14.94 17.90
CA ASN A 55 -15.93 16.06 17.25
C ASN A 55 -16.15 16.06 15.72
N LEU A 56 -17.20 15.38 15.23
CA LEU A 56 -17.51 15.22 13.79
C LEU A 56 -16.40 14.51 12.99
N GLY A 57 -15.54 13.77 13.69
CA GLY A 57 -14.43 12.98 13.14
C GLY A 57 -14.71 11.49 13.15
N THR A 58 -13.67 10.66 13.04
CA THR A 58 -13.77 9.20 13.18
C THR A 58 -12.86 8.69 14.30
N ASP A 59 -13.28 7.64 14.98
CA ASP A 59 -12.46 6.92 15.95
C ASP A 59 -11.76 5.72 15.30
N HIS A 60 -11.00 5.00 16.10
CA HIS A 60 -10.42 3.72 15.71
C HIS A 60 -11.53 2.69 15.53
N GLY A 61 -11.37 1.83 14.54
CA GLY A 61 -12.29 0.76 14.22
C GLY A 61 -11.56 -0.53 13.92
N TRP A 62 -12.34 -1.57 13.65
CA TRP A 62 -11.84 -2.84 13.15
C TRP A 62 -11.91 -2.84 11.63
N GLY A 63 -11.16 -3.74 10.99
CA GLY A 63 -11.15 -3.84 9.53
C GLY A 63 -10.33 -2.73 8.88
N GLY A 64 -9.37 -3.10 8.06
CA GLY A 64 -8.51 -2.16 7.34
C GLY A 64 -8.04 -2.77 6.03
N ASN A 65 -7.47 -1.92 5.18
CA ASN A 65 -6.88 -2.37 3.91
C ASN A 65 -5.36 -2.40 4.06
N TYR A 66 -4.76 -3.51 3.63
CA TYR A 66 -3.33 -3.62 3.44
C TYR A 66 -3.03 -3.64 1.95
N PHE A 67 -1.87 -3.14 1.56
CA PHE A 67 -1.38 -3.33 0.20
C PHE A 67 0.07 -3.75 0.22
N ALA A 68 0.44 -4.59 -0.74
CA ALA A 68 1.79 -5.06 -0.95
C ALA A 68 2.26 -4.67 -2.34
N VAL A 69 3.51 -4.21 -2.45
CA VAL A 69 4.16 -3.83 -3.71
C VAL A 69 5.53 -4.48 -3.78
N GLY A 70 5.90 -5.03 -4.93
CA GLY A 70 7.15 -5.74 -5.11
C GLY A 70 7.32 -6.21 -6.55
N GLY A 71 8.56 -6.51 -6.95
CA GLY A 71 8.84 -6.94 -8.33
C GLY A 71 8.20 -8.28 -8.68
N SER A 72 8.20 -9.21 -7.73
CA SER A 72 7.64 -10.55 -7.89
C SER A 72 6.15 -10.64 -7.56
N ILE A 73 5.51 -9.60 -7.03
CA ILE A 73 4.09 -9.65 -6.65
C ILE A 73 3.21 -9.84 -7.88
N ALA A 74 2.27 -10.78 -7.80
CA ALA A 74 1.18 -10.96 -8.76
C ALA A 74 0.11 -9.87 -8.54
N GLY A 75 0.45 -8.64 -8.93
CA GLY A 75 -0.38 -7.44 -8.71
C GLY A 75 -1.73 -7.49 -9.42
N GLY A 76 -2.58 -6.50 -9.11
CA GLY A 76 -3.94 -6.41 -9.67
C GLY A 76 -4.97 -7.32 -9.00
N LYS A 77 -4.60 -7.95 -7.86
CA LYS A 77 -5.50 -8.77 -7.05
C LYS A 77 -5.95 -8.01 -5.81
N ILE A 78 -7.22 -8.19 -5.44
CA ILE A 78 -7.78 -7.80 -4.15
C ILE A 78 -8.10 -9.10 -3.41
N HIS A 79 -7.52 -9.27 -2.23
CA HIS A 79 -7.81 -10.40 -1.36
C HIS A 79 -8.75 -9.96 -0.24
N GLY A 80 -9.70 -10.82 0.11
CA GLY A 80 -10.79 -10.49 1.03
C GLY A 80 -11.94 -9.79 0.33
N SER A 81 -12.90 -9.32 1.11
CA SER A 81 -14.10 -8.66 0.61
C SER A 81 -14.39 -7.42 1.43
N TYR A 82 -14.77 -6.34 0.76
CA TYR A 82 -15.37 -5.19 1.41
C TYR A 82 -16.88 -5.41 1.51
N PRO A 83 -17.55 -5.03 2.61
CA PRO A 83 -19.01 -5.17 2.70
C PRO A 83 -19.70 -4.27 1.67
N ASP A 84 -20.63 -4.86 0.90
CA ASP A 84 -21.47 -4.10 -0.04
C ASP A 84 -22.57 -3.30 0.68
N ASP A 85 -22.75 -3.54 1.98
CA ASP A 85 -23.74 -2.91 2.85
C ASP A 85 -23.10 -2.54 4.19
N LEU A 86 -23.07 -1.25 4.49
CA LEU A 86 -22.52 -0.67 5.71
C LEU A 86 -23.60 -0.28 6.74
N THR A 87 -24.84 -0.74 6.55
CA THR A 87 -25.94 -0.43 7.48
C THR A 87 -25.75 -1.12 8.83
N PHE A 88 -26.17 -0.44 9.90
CA PHE A 88 -26.16 -1.02 11.25
C PHE A 88 -27.14 -2.19 11.32
N GLY A 89 -26.66 -3.34 11.80
CA GLY A 89 -27.41 -4.60 11.83
C GLY A 89 -26.93 -5.61 10.79
N ASN A 90 -26.12 -5.18 9.81
CA ASN A 90 -25.40 -6.11 8.96
C ASN A 90 -24.41 -6.96 9.81
N PRO A 91 -24.33 -8.30 9.61
CA PRO A 91 -23.45 -9.16 10.40
C PRO A 91 -21.96 -8.82 10.33
N GLN A 92 -21.50 -8.17 9.25
CA GLN A 92 -20.12 -7.69 9.11
C GLN A 92 -19.88 -6.33 9.79
N ILE A 93 -20.90 -5.74 10.40
CA ILE A 93 -20.82 -4.46 11.09
C ILE A 93 -21.05 -4.69 12.59
N MET A 94 -19.97 -4.59 13.37
CA MET A 94 -20.02 -4.75 14.82
C MET A 94 -19.83 -3.38 15.49
N GLY A 95 -20.89 -2.90 16.15
CA GLY A 95 -20.90 -1.58 16.76
C GLY A 95 -20.66 -0.49 15.72
N ARG A 96 -19.49 0.17 15.77
CA ARG A 96 -19.09 1.23 14.84
C ARG A 96 -18.02 0.78 13.83
N GLY A 97 -17.62 -0.49 13.84
CA GLY A 97 -16.51 -1.01 13.03
C GLY A 97 -16.93 -2.09 12.04
N ILE A 98 -16.07 -2.36 11.06
CA ILE A 98 -16.22 -3.45 10.09
C ILE A 98 -15.45 -4.66 10.62
N ILE A 99 -16.08 -5.84 10.62
CA ILE A 99 -15.40 -7.10 10.95
C ILE A 99 -14.53 -7.50 9.75
N PRO A 100 -13.21 -7.65 9.92
CA PRO A 100 -12.34 -8.11 8.84
C PRO A 100 -12.74 -9.50 8.34
N THR A 101 -12.74 -9.73 7.03
CA THR A 101 -12.96 -11.07 6.45
C THR A 101 -11.69 -11.91 6.37
N MET A 102 -10.53 -11.30 6.62
CA MET A 102 -9.22 -11.96 6.65
C MET A 102 -8.47 -11.51 7.90
N SER A 103 -7.68 -12.43 8.47
CA SER A 103 -6.78 -12.12 9.57
C SER A 103 -5.44 -11.59 9.05
N PHE A 104 -4.62 -11.07 9.96
CA PHE A 104 -3.25 -10.65 9.66
C PHE A 104 -2.41 -11.80 9.08
N GLU A 105 -2.52 -12.98 9.69
CA GLU A 105 -1.85 -14.21 9.26
C GLU A 105 -2.23 -14.61 7.84
N GLY A 106 -3.40 -14.18 7.35
CA GLY A 106 -3.85 -14.45 6.00
C GLY A 106 -2.88 -13.97 4.94
N MET A 107 -2.46 -12.71 5.01
CA MET A 107 -1.48 -12.14 4.09
C MET A 107 -0.05 -12.58 4.45
N PHE A 108 0.28 -12.57 5.74
CA PHE A 108 1.66 -12.84 6.17
C PHE A 108 2.08 -14.30 6.03
N ASN A 109 1.15 -15.26 5.91
CA ASN A 109 1.49 -16.65 5.61
C ASN A 109 2.26 -16.78 4.30
N GLY A 110 1.71 -16.25 3.20
CA GLY A 110 2.37 -16.31 1.88
C GLY A 110 3.67 -15.52 1.85
N ILE A 111 3.71 -14.36 2.53
CA ILE A 111 4.93 -13.55 2.63
C ILE A 111 6.01 -14.26 3.44
N ALA A 112 5.67 -14.89 4.56
CA ALA A 112 6.62 -15.64 5.38
C ALA A 112 7.18 -16.86 4.63
N SER A 113 6.32 -17.59 3.91
CA SER A 113 6.77 -18.67 3.02
C SER A 113 7.72 -18.18 1.94
N TRP A 114 7.38 -17.08 1.25
CA TRP A 114 8.25 -16.45 0.26
C TRP A 114 9.59 -15.96 0.85
N PHE A 115 9.57 -15.49 2.11
CA PHE A 115 10.77 -15.09 2.84
C PHE A 115 11.64 -16.29 3.28
N GLY A 116 11.19 -17.52 3.03
CA GLY A 116 11.93 -18.75 3.31
C GLY A 116 11.65 -19.37 4.68
N VAL A 117 10.58 -18.96 5.38
CA VAL A 117 10.16 -19.63 6.62
C VAL A 117 9.68 -21.04 6.29
N GLU A 118 10.31 -22.04 6.91
CA GLU A 118 9.92 -23.44 6.74
C GLU A 118 8.50 -23.68 7.27
N LYS A 119 7.79 -24.61 6.65
CA LYS A 119 6.37 -24.89 6.97
C LYS A 119 6.16 -25.24 8.44
N GLN A 120 7.13 -25.92 9.06
CA GLN A 120 7.11 -26.34 10.45
C GLN A 120 7.27 -25.17 11.43
N GLU A 121 7.87 -24.07 10.99
CA GLU A 121 8.10 -22.85 11.78
C GLU A 121 6.99 -21.80 11.61
N LEU A 122 6.10 -21.98 10.62
CA LEU A 122 5.03 -21.01 10.31
C LEU A 122 4.11 -20.74 11.51
N ASP A 123 3.78 -21.75 12.30
CA ASP A 123 2.91 -21.57 13.47
C ASP A 123 3.63 -20.83 14.63
N SER A 124 4.98 -20.84 14.63
CA SER A 124 5.78 -20.07 15.59
C SER A 124 5.84 -18.58 15.22
N VAL A 125 6.04 -18.28 13.93
CA VAL A 125 6.10 -16.88 13.45
C VAL A 125 4.71 -16.25 13.28
N LEU A 126 3.68 -17.05 13.08
CA LEU A 126 2.28 -16.63 12.94
C LEU A 126 1.41 -17.38 13.96
N PRO A 127 1.40 -16.94 15.23
CA PRO A 127 0.83 -17.72 16.33
C PRO A 127 -0.69 -17.96 16.23
N ASN A 128 -1.45 -17.11 15.52
CA ASN A 128 -2.89 -17.34 15.30
C ASN A 128 -3.19 -18.00 13.95
N ARG A 129 -2.20 -18.54 13.25
CA ARG A 129 -2.35 -19.13 11.92
C ARG A 129 -3.40 -20.25 11.89
N ALA A 130 -3.42 -21.09 12.93
CA ALA A 130 -4.41 -22.17 13.07
C ALA A 130 -5.86 -21.67 13.27
N GLN A 131 -6.04 -20.41 13.68
CA GLN A 131 -7.36 -19.79 13.87
C GLN A 131 -7.83 -19.02 12.63
N SER A 132 -6.94 -18.80 11.66
CA SER A 132 -7.26 -18.09 10.43
C SER A 132 -8.06 -18.97 9.47
N SER A 133 -9.20 -18.46 9.01
CA SER A 133 -10.02 -19.13 7.99
C SER A 133 -9.50 -18.96 6.56
N HIS A 134 -8.58 -18.00 6.34
CA HIS A 134 -8.07 -17.64 5.02
C HIS A 134 -6.58 -17.34 5.07
N LEU A 135 -5.75 -18.31 4.68
CA LEU A 135 -4.30 -18.17 4.55
C LEU A 135 -3.92 -18.12 3.07
N LEU A 136 -3.38 -16.99 2.62
CA LEU A 136 -2.82 -16.86 1.28
C LEU A 136 -1.52 -17.66 1.20
N THR A 137 -1.34 -18.42 0.13
CA THR A 137 -0.07 -19.09 -0.15
C THR A 137 0.93 -18.14 -0.80
N GLU A 138 2.17 -18.60 -0.98
CA GLU A 138 3.15 -17.86 -1.78
C GLU A 138 2.62 -17.62 -3.21
N GLU A 139 2.02 -18.62 -3.84
CA GLU A 139 1.52 -18.54 -5.21
C GLU A 139 0.29 -17.61 -5.35
N ASP A 140 -0.46 -17.40 -4.27
CA ASP A 140 -1.54 -16.41 -4.26
C ASP A 140 -1.00 -14.98 -4.41
N ILE A 141 0.14 -14.69 -3.78
CA ILE A 141 0.72 -13.35 -3.67
C ILE A 141 1.79 -13.07 -4.74
N PHE A 142 2.60 -14.07 -5.08
CA PHE A 142 3.79 -13.90 -5.92
C PHE A 142 3.65 -14.65 -7.25
N ARG A 143 4.20 -14.07 -8.32
CA ARG A 143 4.43 -14.75 -9.59
C ARG A 143 5.54 -15.78 -9.37
N HIS A 144 5.45 -16.93 -10.04
CA HIS A 144 6.58 -17.86 -10.08
C HIS A 144 7.78 -17.17 -10.76
N VAL A 145 8.79 -16.83 -9.96
CA VAL A 145 10.06 -16.31 -10.47
C VAL A 145 11.07 -17.45 -10.45
N THR A 146 11.50 -17.91 -11.62
CA THR A 146 12.58 -18.90 -11.73
C THR A 146 13.91 -18.20 -11.41
N ASN A 147 14.24 -18.14 -10.11
CA ASN A 147 15.53 -17.85 -9.46
C ASN A 147 15.22 -17.20 -8.09
N PRO A 148 14.72 -17.95 -7.10
CA PRO A 148 14.60 -17.43 -5.75
C PRO A 148 16.02 -17.16 -5.23
N PRO A 149 16.35 -15.95 -4.80
CA PRO A 149 17.65 -15.66 -4.26
C PRO A 149 17.54 -15.69 -2.74
N THR A 150 18.14 -16.70 -2.15
CA THR A 150 18.71 -16.50 -0.83
C THR A 150 20.21 -16.74 -0.99
N PRO A 151 21.04 -15.69 -1.19
CA PRO A 151 22.35 -15.77 -0.55
C PRO A 151 22.09 -16.00 0.95
N SER A 152 22.88 -16.85 1.59
CA SER A 152 22.77 -17.16 3.03
C SER A 152 22.48 -15.90 3.84
N PRO A 153 21.68 -16.00 4.94
CA PRO A 153 21.37 -14.86 5.78
C PRO A 153 22.63 -14.03 6.02
N SER A 154 22.61 -12.77 5.61
CA SER A 154 23.65 -11.84 6.06
C SER A 154 23.59 -11.84 7.59
N GLY A 155 24.75 -11.92 8.25
CA GLY A 155 24.81 -11.72 9.69
C GLY A 155 24.08 -10.42 10.06
N ALA A 156 23.55 -10.34 11.28
CA ALA A 156 22.81 -9.17 11.74
C ALA A 156 23.57 -7.88 11.35
N PRO A 157 22.88 -6.88 10.78
CA PRO A 157 23.55 -5.65 10.37
C PRO A 157 24.31 -5.08 11.56
N SER A 158 25.59 -4.79 11.38
CA SER A 158 26.31 -3.91 12.30
C SER A 158 25.54 -2.59 12.37
N SER A 159 25.54 -1.94 13.54
CA SER A 159 24.91 -0.63 13.76
C SER A 159 25.03 0.26 12.53
N VAL A 160 23.90 0.74 12.01
CA VAL A 160 23.81 1.55 10.81
C VAL A 160 24.84 2.69 10.89
N PRO A 161 25.79 2.82 9.95
CA PRO A 161 26.55 4.05 9.82
C PRO A 161 25.53 5.15 9.52
N THR A 162 25.55 6.24 10.29
CA THR A 162 24.77 7.44 9.99
C THR A 162 24.89 7.73 8.50
N PRO A 163 23.78 7.76 7.73
CA PRO A 163 23.85 8.13 6.33
C PRO A 163 24.56 9.47 6.23
N GLY A 164 25.64 9.53 5.45
CA GLY A 164 26.21 10.81 5.06
C GLY A 164 25.09 11.66 4.47
N ILE A 165 25.10 12.96 4.80
CA ILE A 165 24.19 13.94 4.19
C ILE A 165 24.22 13.69 2.67
N PRO A 166 23.08 13.44 2.01
CA PRO A 166 23.05 13.26 0.57
C PRO A 166 23.73 14.45 -0.10
N ASP A 167 24.64 14.16 -1.03
CA ASP A 167 25.27 15.18 -1.87
C ASP A 167 24.15 15.92 -2.62
N PRO A 168 23.90 17.22 -2.32
CA PRO A 168 22.82 17.97 -2.94
C PRO A 168 23.01 18.13 -4.46
N ASP A 169 24.21 17.87 -4.98
CA ASP A 169 24.56 18.09 -6.39
C ASP A 169 24.48 16.82 -7.25
N ARG A 170 24.12 15.65 -6.67
CA ARG A 170 24.03 14.38 -7.43
C ARG A 170 22.69 14.09 -8.11
N TYR A 171 21.71 14.95 -7.93
CA TYR A 171 20.44 14.87 -8.64
C TYR A 171 20.33 16.06 -9.58
N GLU A 172 20.71 15.88 -10.85
CA GLU A 172 20.31 16.80 -11.91
C GLU A 172 18.78 16.73 -12.05
N TYR A 173 18.09 17.60 -11.32
CA TYR A 173 16.70 17.91 -11.60
C TYR A 173 16.68 18.68 -12.93
N PHE A 174 16.25 18.01 -14.00
CA PHE A 174 15.89 18.71 -15.24
C PHE A 174 14.67 19.59 -14.96
N GLU A 175 14.90 20.85 -14.57
CA GLU A 175 13.88 21.89 -14.65
C GLU A 175 13.70 22.28 -16.12
N LYS A 176 12.56 21.89 -16.69
CA LYS A 176 12.13 22.43 -17.98
C LYS A 176 11.08 23.49 -17.70
N GLU A 177 11.47 24.77 -17.74
CA GLU A 177 10.53 25.89 -17.77
C GLU A 177 9.61 25.76 -18.99
N LEU A 178 8.30 25.79 -18.75
CA LEU A 178 7.28 25.88 -19.79
C LEU A 178 6.48 27.17 -19.58
N THR A 179 6.85 28.21 -20.33
CA THR A 179 6.11 29.47 -20.38
C THR A 179 4.84 29.29 -21.22
N PHE A 180 3.66 29.53 -20.65
CA PHE A 180 2.40 29.56 -21.39
C PHE A 180 1.95 31.00 -21.66
N LYS A 181 1.84 31.38 -22.94
CA LYS A 181 1.05 32.54 -23.38
C LYS A 181 -0.44 32.16 -23.35
N GLY A 182 -1.21 32.89 -22.56
CA GLY A 182 -2.63 32.61 -22.35
C GLY A 182 -3.52 32.93 -23.55
N VAL A 183 -4.58 32.14 -23.69
CA VAL A 183 -5.82 32.55 -24.38
C VAL A 183 -6.99 32.07 -23.52
N ARG A 184 -7.84 33.00 -23.08
CA ARG A 184 -9.11 32.72 -22.40
C ARG A 184 -10.18 32.39 -23.45
N SER A 185 -11.02 31.37 -23.19
CA SER A 185 -12.48 31.55 -23.05
C SER A 185 -13.19 30.23 -22.71
N GLY A 186 -14.04 30.29 -21.68
CA GLY A 186 -15.32 29.56 -21.59
C GLY A 186 -15.35 28.06 -21.26
N GLY A 187 -15.58 27.74 -19.98
CA GLY A 187 -16.61 26.75 -19.58
C GLY A 187 -16.21 25.30 -19.34
N TRP A 188 -16.24 24.92 -18.06
CA TRP A 188 -16.38 23.59 -17.44
C TRP A 188 -15.23 22.57 -17.62
N GLY A 189 -14.59 22.29 -16.48
CA GLY A 189 -13.30 21.62 -16.37
C GLY A 189 -13.37 20.10 -16.47
N THR A 190 -12.42 19.57 -17.25
CA THR A 190 -11.90 18.22 -17.12
C THR A 190 -10.48 18.35 -16.55
N ILE A 191 -10.20 17.79 -15.38
CA ILE A 191 -8.83 17.73 -14.86
C ILE A 191 -8.26 16.35 -15.17
N GLY A 192 -7.18 16.34 -15.96
CA GLY A 192 -6.16 15.30 -15.85
C GLY A 192 -6.07 14.26 -16.96
N GLY A 193 -6.11 14.69 -18.24
CA GLY A 193 -5.49 13.92 -19.31
C GLY A 193 -3.99 14.23 -19.39
N LEU A 194 -3.14 13.27 -19.01
CA LEU A 194 -1.73 13.27 -19.40
C LEU A 194 -1.28 11.84 -19.70
N ARG A 195 -0.84 11.62 -20.94
CA ARG A 195 -0.08 10.44 -21.37
C ARG A 195 1.35 10.87 -21.67
N VAL A 196 2.33 10.18 -21.09
CA VAL A 196 3.70 10.06 -21.61
C VAL A 196 4.19 8.63 -21.27
N GLY A 197 4.80 7.97 -22.25
CA GLY A 197 4.99 6.51 -22.28
C GLY A 197 6.29 5.95 -21.69
N HIS A 198 6.27 4.61 -21.61
CA HIS A 198 7.33 3.66 -21.27
C HIS A 198 8.05 3.88 -19.94
N ASP A 199 7.29 3.83 -18.84
CA ASP A 199 7.82 3.34 -17.57
C ASP A 199 6.67 3.02 -16.61
N SER A 200 6.71 1.86 -15.97
CA SER A 200 5.66 1.47 -15.02
C SER A 200 5.75 2.32 -13.75
N ARG A 201 4.78 3.21 -13.54
CA ARG A 201 4.59 4.05 -12.36
C ARG A 201 3.48 3.46 -11.49
N VAL A 202 3.80 3.25 -10.21
CA VAL A 202 2.79 2.93 -9.19
C VAL A 202 2.28 4.24 -8.62
N SER A 203 1.00 4.54 -8.84
CA SER A 203 0.35 5.71 -8.26
C SER A 203 -0.86 5.29 -7.45
N ILE A 204 -0.89 5.70 -6.19
CA ILE A 204 -2.07 5.57 -5.35
C ILE A 204 -2.79 6.91 -5.38
N THR A 205 -3.97 6.93 -6.01
CA THR A 205 -4.85 8.09 -6.05
C THR A 205 -6.09 7.82 -5.21
N GLY A 206 -6.35 8.66 -4.21
CA GLY A 206 -7.66 8.73 -3.58
C GLY A 206 -8.61 9.50 -4.50
N GLY A 207 -9.66 8.87 -4.99
CA GLY A 207 -10.70 9.52 -5.81
C GLY A 207 -12.07 9.25 -5.22
N MET A 208 -12.86 10.29 -5.02
CA MET A 208 -14.26 10.20 -4.57
C MET A 208 -15.17 10.28 -5.80
N ASP A 209 -15.81 9.17 -6.18
CA ASP A 209 -17.02 9.20 -7.00
C ASP A 209 -18.19 8.73 -6.11
N GLY A 210 -19.36 9.33 -6.28
CA GLY A 210 -20.50 9.20 -5.37
C GLY A 210 -20.86 7.77 -4.94
N ALA A 211 -21.31 7.68 -3.69
CA ALA A 211 -21.81 6.50 -2.95
C ALA A 211 -20.80 5.36 -2.68
N ASP A 212 -19.72 5.20 -3.45
CA ASP A 212 -18.77 4.11 -3.25
C ASP A 212 -17.38 4.62 -2.85
N HIS A 213 -16.99 4.36 -1.60
CA HIS A 213 -15.68 4.72 -1.04
C HIS A 213 -14.57 3.76 -1.52
N LEU A 214 -14.23 3.80 -2.81
CA LEU A 214 -13.21 2.91 -3.39
C LEU A 214 -11.85 3.61 -3.53
N MET A 215 -10.82 3.04 -2.88
CA MET A 215 -9.42 3.34 -3.17
C MET A 215 -9.07 2.81 -4.56
N LYS A 216 -8.94 3.69 -5.56
CA LYS A 216 -8.56 3.30 -6.92
C LYS A 216 -7.02 3.27 -7.01
N MET A 217 -6.44 2.07 -6.95
CA MET A 217 -5.01 1.88 -7.22
C MET A 217 -4.80 1.77 -8.73
N ARG A 218 -3.98 2.65 -9.31
CA ARG A 218 -3.61 2.59 -10.73
C ARG A 218 -2.14 2.26 -10.86
N ILE A 219 -1.87 1.07 -11.42
CA ILE A 219 -0.56 0.68 -11.92
C ILE A 219 -0.59 0.97 -13.43
N THR A 220 0.20 1.93 -13.91
CA THR A 220 0.38 2.20 -15.35
C THR A 220 1.80 1.90 -15.75
#